data_AF-A0A1H9QT23-F1
#
_entry.id   AF-A0A1H9QT23-F1
#
_cell.length_a   1.000
_cell.length_b   1.000
_cell.length_c   1.000
_cell.angle_alpha   90.00
_cell.angle_beta   90.00
_cell.angle_gamma   90.00
#
_symmetry.space_group_name_H-M   'P 1'
#
loop_
_entity.id
_entity.type
_entity.pdbx_description
1 polymer ?
#
loop_
_entity_poly.entity_id
_entity_poly.type
_entity_poly.pdbx_seq_one_letter_code
_entity_poly.pdbx_strand_id
1 'polypeptide(L)'
;MTEILEAMVPYQDEISGIAVESTFNWYWLIVGLQEQGYSVHLVNTVAVKQYDGMKHRGDESDAKYLAHLLRLGLLPEGYIMPKDRRAMRDLARKRMQLVQQRSAQIITIESAMQRYTGARANSNTIKQLTEADLAQLNLSST
;
A
#
# COMPACT_ATOMS: atom_id res chain seq x y z
N MET A 1 1.94 -20.47 2.49
CA MET A 1 0.63 -21.06 2.16
C MET A 1 0.43 -22.36 2.91
N THR A 2 1.35 -23.32 2.80
CA THR A 2 1.28 -24.61 3.51
C THR A 2 0.97 -24.48 5.01
N GLU A 3 1.73 -23.69 5.76
CA GLU A 3 1.51 -23.47 7.20
C GLU A 3 0.10 -22.92 7.52
N ILE A 4 -0.42 -22.02 6.67
CA ILE A 4 -1.76 -21.44 6.84
C ILE A 4 -2.83 -22.51 6.63
N LEU A 5 -2.69 -23.32 5.57
CA LEU A 5 -3.61 -24.40 5.28
C LEU A 5 -3.58 -25.46 6.39
N GLU A 6 -2.40 -25.87 6.85
CA GLU A 6 -2.23 -26.81 7.96
C GLU A 6 -2.91 -26.30 9.25
N ALA A 7 -2.77 -25.01 9.55
CA ALA A 7 -3.43 -24.40 10.70
C ALA A 7 -4.97 -24.37 10.58
N MET A 8 -5.50 -24.40 9.35
CA MET A 8 -6.93 -24.37 9.07
C MET A 8 -7.56 -25.77 8.98
N VAL A 9 -6.77 -26.83 8.75
CA VAL A 9 -7.26 -28.22 8.64
C VAL A 9 -8.21 -28.61 9.77
N PRO A 10 -7.94 -28.32 11.06
CA PRO A 10 -8.83 -28.71 12.15
C PRO A 10 -10.24 -28.11 12.08
N TYR A 11 -10.42 -27.02 11.33
CA TYR A 11 -11.65 -26.25 11.25
C TYR A 11 -12.25 -26.25 9.83
N GLN A 12 -11.67 -26.99 8.89
CA GLN A 12 -11.96 -26.87 7.46
C GLN A 12 -13.46 -26.98 7.14
N ASP A 13 -14.16 -27.93 7.75
CA ASP A 13 -15.59 -28.18 7.53
C ASP A 13 -16.49 -27.12 8.19
N GLU A 14 -15.97 -26.35 9.14
CA GLU A 14 -16.70 -25.30 9.88
C GLU A 14 -16.45 -23.89 9.30
N ILE A 15 -15.46 -23.73 8.42
CA ILE A 15 -15.13 -22.45 7.80
C ILE A 15 -16.19 -22.09 6.76
N SER A 16 -17.03 -21.11 7.10
CA SER A 16 -18.02 -20.53 6.18
C SER A 16 -17.47 -19.41 5.29
N GLY A 17 -16.36 -18.79 5.69
CA GLY A 17 -15.70 -17.74 4.92
C GLY A 17 -14.45 -17.21 5.62
N ILE A 18 -13.57 -16.58 4.85
CA ILE A 18 -12.29 -16.04 5.32
C ILE A 18 -12.23 -14.55 5.02
N ALA A 19 -12.11 -13.74 6.07
CA ALA A 19 -11.84 -12.30 5.93
C ALA A 19 -10.33 -12.05 5.88
N VAL A 20 -9.87 -11.36 4.82
CA VAL A 20 -8.47 -10.96 4.66
C VAL A 20 -8.39 -9.43 4.64
N GLU A 21 -7.58 -8.86 5.51
CA GLU A 21 -7.38 -7.41 5.57
C GLU A 21 -6.72 -6.87 4.29
N SER A 22 -7.24 -5.77 3.72
CA SER A 22 -6.68 -5.15 2.51
C SER A 22 -5.39 -4.36 2.75
N THR A 23 -4.35 -5.04 3.22
CA THR A 23 -3.01 -4.48 3.38
C THR A 23 -2.26 -4.48 2.03
N PHE A 24 -0.92 -4.51 2.02
CA PHE A 24 -0.14 -4.43 0.78
C PHE A 24 0.13 -5.79 0.11
N ASN A 25 0.02 -6.90 0.83
CA ASN A 25 0.50 -8.23 0.39
C ASN A 25 -0.59 -9.28 0.20
N TRP A 26 -1.88 -8.92 0.18
CA TRP A 26 -2.99 -9.88 0.17
C TRP A 26 -3.14 -10.72 -1.11
N TYR A 27 -2.51 -10.35 -2.22
CA TYR A 27 -2.72 -10.98 -3.53
C TYR A 27 -2.48 -12.49 -3.55
N TRP A 28 -1.37 -12.95 -3.01
CA TRP A 28 -1.02 -14.38 -3.01
C TRP A 28 -1.93 -15.17 -2.07
N LEU A 29 -2.33 -14.56 -0.95
CA LEU A 29 -3.15 -15.19 0.07
C LEU A 29 -4.58 -15.42 -0.45
N ILE A 30 -5.21 -14.38 -1.00
CA ILE A 30 -6.56 -14.50 -1.57
C ILE A 30 -6.57 -15.52 -2.70
N VAL A 31 -5.59 -15.45 -3.61
CA VAL A 31 -5.51 -16.38 -4.74
C VAL A 31 -5.36 -17.82 -4.25
N GLY A 32 -4.40 -18.07 -3.36
CA GLY A 32 -4.15 -19.44 -2.92
C GLY A 32 -5.31 -20.02 -2.11
N LEU A 33 -5.98 -19.21 -1.28
CA LEU A 33 -7.17 -19.65 -0.56
C LEU A 33 -8.36 -19.92 -1.51
N GLN A 34 -8.57 -19.07 -2.51
CA GLN A 34 -9.60 -19.29 -3.54
C GLN A 34 -9.32 -20.55 -4.38
N GLU A 35 -8.05 -20.83 -4.70
CA GLU A 35 -7.63 -22.04 -5.42
C GLU A 35 -7.85 -23.33 -4.60
N GLN A 36 -7.93 -23.22 -3.26
CA GLN A 36 -8.32 -24.33 -2.37
C GLN A 36 -9.84 -24.42 -2.14
N GLY A 37 -10.63 -23.58 -2.80
CA GLY A 37 -12.09 -23.63 -2.74
C GLY A 37 -12.73 -22.82 -1.60
N TYR A 38 -11.96 -22.04 -0.84
CA TYR A 38 -12.51 -21.20 0.23
C TYR A 38 -13.24 -19.97 -0.32
N SER A 39 -14.32 -19.57 0.36
CA SER A 39 -14.94 -18.25 0.16
C SER A 39 -14.11 -17.17 0.87
N VAL A 40 -13.50 -16.28 0.09
CA VAL A 40 -12.56 -15.27 0.60
C VAL A 40 -13.11 -13.87 0.38
N HIS A 41 -13.11 -13.07 1.44
CA HIS A 41 -13.64 -11.72 1.50
C HIS A 41 -12.48 -10.75 1.79
N LEU A 42 -12.23 -9.81 0.87
CA LEU A 42 -11.21 -8.78 1.08
C LEU A 42 -11.84 -7.64 1.88
N VAL A 43 -11.34 -7.36 3.08
CA VAL A 43 -11.91 -6.32 3.95
C VAL A 43 -11.45 -4.94 3.49
N ASN A 44 -12.39 -4.01 3.32
CA ASN A 44 -12.09 -2.59 3.15
C ASN A 44 -11.84 -1.94 4.51
N THR A 45 -10.58 -1.89 4.93
CA THR A 45 -10.18 -1.39 6.26
C THR A 45 -10.60 0.05 6.53
N VAL A 46 -10.62 0.91 5.51
CA VAL A 46 -11.02 2.32 5.64
C VAL A 46 -12.51 2.44 5.99
N ALA A 47 -13.34 1.51 5.55
CA ALA A 47 -14.77 1.51 5.83
C ALA A 47 -15.15 0.82 7.14
N VAL A 48 -14.20 0.15 7.80
CA VAL A 48 -14.45 -0.52 9.09
C VAL A 48 -14.41 0.51 10.22
N LYS A 49 -15.58 0.86 10.75
CA LYS A 49 -15.75 1.92 11.78
C LYS A 49 -15.01 1.66 13.10
N GLN A 50 -14.60 0.43 13.39
CA GLN A 50 -13.84 0.13 14.60
C GLN A 50 -12.49 0.88 14.66
N TYR A 51 -11.95 1.31 13.50
CA TYR A 51 -10.72 2.08 13.39
C TYR A 51 -10.88 3.59 13.70
N ASP A 52 -12.09 4.07 13.99
CA ASP A 52 -12.40 5.48 14.27
C ASP A 52 -12.08 5.89 15.73
N GLY A 53 -10.83 5.63 16.18
CA GLY A 53 -10.28 6.24 17.40
C GLY A 53 -9.86 5.32 18.55
N MET A 54 -9.94 3.99 18.44
CA MET A 54 -9.53 3.07 19.52
C MET A 54 -8.33 2.18 19.13
N LYS A 55 -7.13 2.77 19.14
CA LYS A 55 -5.83 2.10 18.90
C LYS A 55 -5.36 1.14 20.02
N HIS A 56 -6.27 0.61 20.85
CA HIS A 56 -5.95 -0.23 22.02
C HIS A 56 -6.34 -1.70 21.86
N ARG A 57 -6.44 -2.20 20.62
CA ARG A 57 -6.76 -3.60 20.33
C ARG A 57 -5.67 -4.21 19.45
N GLY A 58 -5.27 -5.44 19.78
CA GLY A 58 -4.22 -6.19 19.08
C GLY A 58 -4.79 -7.11 18.00
N ASP A 59 -3.89 -7.71 17.22
CA ASP A 59 -4.22 -8.51 16.02
C ASP A 59 -5.32 -9.57 16.26
N GLU A 60 -5.30 -10.25 17.42
CA GLU A 60 -6.31 -11.27 17.76
C GLU A 60 -7.72 -10.69 17.91
N SER A 61 -7.84 -9.52 18.57
CA SER A 61 -9.13 -8.87 18.77
C SER A 61 -9.70 -8.30 17.48
N ASP A 62 -8.83 -7.83 16.58
CA ASP A 62 -9.21 -7.31 15.27
C ASP A 62 -9.69 -8.47 14.38
N ALA A 63 -8.97 -9.59 14.36
CA ALA A 63 -9.40 -10.79 13.64
C ALA A 63 -10.78 -11.30 14.10
N LYS A 64 -11.01 -11.35 15.42
CA LYS A 64 -12.31 -11.75 15.98
C LYS A 64 -13.43 -10.79 15.57
N TYR A 65 -13.16 -9.49 15.55
CA TYR A 65 -14.15 -8.50 15.14
C TYR A 65 -14.50 -8.62 13.66
N LEU A 66 -13.51 -8.78 12.78
CA LEU A 66 -13.74 -9.00 11.35
C LEU A 66 -14.53 -10.29 11.09
N ALA A 67 -14.20 -11.37 11.80
CA ALA A 67 -14.97 -12.62 11.73
C ALA A 67 -16.42 -12.43 12.17
N HIS A 68 -16.67 -11.61 13.19
CA HIS A 68 -18.01 -11.29 13.64
C HIS A 68 -18.80 -10.47 12.60
N LEU A 69 -18.17 -9.45 12.00
CA LEU A 69 -18.79 -8.69 10.91
C LEU A 69 -19.11 -9.56 9.70
N LEU A 70 -18.21 -10.48 9.34
CA LEU A 70 -18.44 -11.44 8.26
C LEU A 70 -19.64 -12.34 8.57
N ARG A 71 -19.68 -12.91 9.78
CA ARG A 71 -20.78 -13.76 10.25
C ARG A 71 -22.14 -13.05 10.19
N LEU A 72 -22.17 -11.74 10.45
CA LEU A 72 -23.39 -10.93 10.41
C LEU A 72 -23.74 -10.41 9.00
N GLY A 73 -22.90 -10.64 7.98
CA GLY A 73 -23.08 -10.06 6.64
C GLY A 73 -22.89 -8.54 6.60
N LEU A 74 -22.18 -7.97 7.57
CA LEU A 74 -21.94 -6.52 7.71
C LEU A 74 -20.52 -6.11 7.33
N LEU A 75 -19.68 -7.08 6.91
CA LEU A 75 -18.29 -6.84 6.59
C LEU A 75 -18.18 -5.87 5.39
N PRO A 76 -17.53 -4.70 5.55
CA PRO A 76 -17.25 -3.84 4.41
C PRO A 76 -16.19 -4.50 3.53
N GLU A 77 -16.55 -4.83 2.31
CA GLU A 77 -15.65 -5.50 1.37
C GLU A 77 -15.00 -4.53 0.37
N GLY A 78 -13.76 -4.82 0.05
CA GLY A 78 -13.01 -4.20 -1.02
C GLY A 78 -13.09 -5.03 -2.31
N TYR A 79 -12.85 -4.37 -3.45
CA TYR A 79 -12.86 -5.05 -4.73
C TYR A 79 -11.63 -5.96 -4.91
N ILE A 80 -11.87 -7.26 -5.08
CA ILE A 80 -10.84 -8.24 -5.47
C ILE A 80 -10.60 -8.14 -6.97
N MET A 81 -9.52 -7.46 -7.36
CA MET A 81 -9.17 -7.30 -8.77
C MET A 81 -8.78 -8.63 -9.45
N PRO A 82 -9.32 -8.94 -10.64
CA PRO A 82 -8.92 -10.07 -11.47
C PRO A 82 -7.42 -10.10 -11.80
N LYS A 83 -6.81 -11.30 -11.85
CA LYS A 83 -5.36 -11.50 -12.00
C LYS A 83 -4.78 -10.79 -13.23
N ASP A 84 -5.48 -10.85 -14.37
CA ASP A 84 -5.09 -10.25 -15.65
C ASP A 84 -4.92 -8.72 -15.60
N ARG A 85 -5.64 -8.03 -14.71
CA ARG A 85 -5.61 -6.57 -14.59
C ARG A 85 -4.62 -6.05 -13.54
N ARG A 86 -4.11 -6.91 -12.65
CA ARG A 86 -3.25 -6.50 -11.52
C ARG A 86 -1.94 -5.88 -11.99
N ALA A 87 -1.26 -6.52 -12.95
CA ALA A 87 0.03 -6.06 -13.44
C ALA A 87 -0.03 -4.62 -13.99
N MET A 88 -1.06 -4.31 -14.78
CA MET A 88 -1.27 -2.96 -15.32
C MET A 88 -1.53 -1.95 -14.20
N ARG A 89 -2.39 -2.29 -13.24
CA ARG A 89 -2.69 -1.43 -12.09
C ARG A 89 -1.43 -1.16 -11.26
N ASP A 90 -0.62 -2.18 -11.00
CA ASP A 90 0.59 -2.07 -10.18
C ASP A 90 1.65 -1.23 -10.87
N LEU A 91 1.82 -1.40 -12.19
CA LEU A 91 2.68 -0.55 -13.00
C LEU A 91 2.22 0.91 -12.98
N ALA A 92 0.93 1.17 -13.15
CA ALA A 92 0.37 2.52 -13.10
C ALA A 92 0.57 3.17 -11.73
N ARG A 93 0.34 2.43 -10.63
CA ARG A 93 0.61 2.89 -9.26
C ARG A 93 2.09 3.19 -9.04
N LYS A 94 2.98 2.32 -9.52
CA LYS A 94 4.43 2.54 -9.40
C LYS A 94 4.87 3.77 -10.17
N ARG A 95 4.36 3.97 -11.39
CA ARG A 95 4.60 5.18 -12.18
C ARG A 95 4.13 6.43 -11.44
N MET A 96 2.92 6.42 -10.90
CA MET A 96 2.38 7.53 -10.13
C MET A 96 3.28 7.87 -8.93
N GLN A 97 3.70 6.86 -8.16
CA GLN A 97 4.63 7.03 -7.04
C GLN A 97 5.96 7.66 -7.49
N LEU A 98 6.58 7.14 -8.56
CA LEU A 98 7.85 7.66 -9.07
C LEU A 98 7.73 9.10 -9.58
N VAL A 99 6.61 9.45 -10.23
CA VAL A 99 6.34 10.82 -10.67
C VAL A 99 6.19 11.76 -9.47
N GLN A 100 5.45 11.34 -8.44
CA GLN A 100 5.30 12.12 -7.21
C GLN A 100 6.65 12.32 -6.51
N GLN A 101 7.45 11.26 -6.38
CA GLN A 101 8.81 11.34 -5.81
C GLN A 101 9.69 12.29 -6.61
N ARG A 102 9.70 12.18 -7.95
CA ARG A 102 10.46 13.10 -8.81
C ARG A 102 10.05 14.55 -8.59
N SER A 103 8.75 14.84 -8.55
CA SER A 103 8.26 16.20 -8.31
C SER A 103 8.67 16.72 -6.93
N ALA A 104 8.56 15.89 -5.88
CA ALA A 104 8.99 16.26 -4.54
C ALA A 104 10.49 16.59 -4.49
N GLN A 105 11.34 15.77 -5.13
CA GLN A 105 12.79 16.01 -5.19
C GLN A 105 13.13 17.30 -5.96
N ILE A 106 12.43 17.58 -7.06
CA ILE A 106 12.62 18.85 -7.80
C ILE A 106 12.31 20.04 -6.88
N ILE A 107 11.19 20.02 -6.16
CA ILE A 107 10.82 21.10 -5.23
C ILE A 107 11.85 21.24 -4.11
N THR A 108 12.38 20.13 -3.59
CA THR A 108 13.47 20.15 -2.60
C THR A 108 14.72 20.82 -3.15
N ILE A 109 15.11 20.54 -4.40
CA ILE A 109 16.25 21.16 -5.07
C ILE A 109 16.00 22.65 -5.31
N GLU A 110 14.82 23.04 -5.83
CA GLU A 110 14.44 24.45 -6.01
C GLU A 110 14.57 25.23 -4.69
N SER A 111 14.05 24.65 -3.61
CA SER A 111 14.10 25.23 -2.27
C SER A 111 15.54 25.32 -1.73
N ALA A 112 16.38 24.33 -2.01
CA ALA A 112 17.79 24.37 -1.62
C ALA A 112 18.55 25.46 -2.38
N MET A 113 18.41 25.53 -3.71
CA MET A 113 19.05 26.54 -4.54
C MET A 113 18.66 27.95 -4.10
N GLN A 114 17.37 28.21 -3.87
CA GLN A 114 16.91 29.51 -3.40
C GLN A 114 17.51 29.90 -2.04
N ARG A 115 17.64 28.94 -1.11
CA ARG A 115 18.20 29.20 0.23
C ARG A 115 19.69 29.47 0.21
N TYR A 116 20.47 28.72 -0.56
CA TYR A 116 21.93 28.80 -0.53
C TYR A 116 22.53 29.77 -1.54
N THR A 117 21.84 30.02 -2.66
CA THR A 117 22.38 30.87 -3.75
C THR A 117 21.56 32.13 -4.00
N GLY A 118 20.35 32.23 -3.45
CA GLY A 118 19.39 33.30 -3.77
C GLY A 118 18.80 33.21 -5.19
N ALA A 119 19.32 32.32 -6.04
CA ALA A 119 18.85 32.14 -7.41
C ALA A 119 17.63 31.22 -7.46
N ARG A 120 16.69 31.53 -8.36
CA ARG A 120 15.52 30.70 -8.63
C ARG A 120 15.78 29.82 -9.84
N ALA A 121 15.76 28.51 -9.67
CA ALA A 121 15.72 27.55 -10.76
C ALA A 121 14.29 27.07 -10.99
N ASN A 122 13.95 26.74 -12.23
CA ASN A 122 12.69 26.08 -12.55
C ASN A 122 12.92 24.58 -12.78
N SER A 123 11.83 23.82 -12.78
CA SER A 123 11.82 22.37 -13.01
C SER A 123 12.59 21.91 -14.25
N ASN A 124 12.60 22.67 -15.35
CA ASN A 124 13.32 22.27 -16.57
C ASN A 124 14.83 22.47 -16.41
N THR A 125 15.26 23.59 -15.81
CA THR A 125 16.67 23.82 -15.48
C THR A 125 17.20 22.70 -14.60
N ILE A 126 16.47 22.33 -13.54
CA ILE A 126 16.90 21.28 -12.60
C ILE A 126 17.04 19.91 -13.30
N LYS A 127 16.14 19.57 -14.22
CA LYS A 127 16.20 18.31 -14.97
C LYS A 127 17.39 18.23 -15.93
N GLN A 128 17.97 19.37 -16.28
CA GLN A 128 19.07 19.49 -17.24
C GLN A 128 20.42 19.75 -16.56
N LEU A 129 20.45 19.88 -15.23
CA LEU A 129 21.70 20.08 -14.48
C LEU A 129 22.67 18.92 -14.72
N THR A 130 23.89 19.29 -15.08
CA THR A 130 25.02 18.39 -15.22
C THR A 130 25.92 18.46 -13.99
N GLU A 131 26.86 17.53 -13.86
CA GLU A 131 27.88 17.58 -12.80
C GLU A 131 28.72 18.87 -12.85
N ALA A 132 28.98 19.38 -14.07
CA ALA A 132 29.70 20.63 -14.25
C ALA A 132 28.92 21.85 -13.72
N ASP A 133 27.60 21.87 -13.91
CA ASP A 133 26.72 22.93 -13.39
C ASP A 133 26.68 22.89 -11.85
N LEU A 134 26.67 21.68 -11.27
CA LEU A 134 26.71 21.48 -9.82
C LEU A 134 28.03 21.97 -9.21
N ALA A 135 29.16 21.74 -9.87
CA ALA A 135 30.47 22.21 -9.42
C ALA A 135 30.54 23.75 -9.36
N GLN A 136 29.84 24.45 -10.26
CA GLN A 136 29.81 25.92 -10.30
C GLN A 136 28.91 26.53 -9.21
N LEU A 137 27.99 25.76 -8.64
CA LEU A 137 27.07 26.25 -7.60
C LEU A 137 27.76 26.51 -6.25
N ASN A 138 29.07 26.21 -6.12
CA ASN A 138 29.88 26.44 -4.92
C ASN A 138 29.17 26.01 -3.62
N LEU A 139 28.45 24.88 -3.69
CA LEU A 139 27.78 24.24 -2.56
C LEU A 139 28.82 23.53 -1.69
N SER A 140 29.83 24.27 -1.22
CA SER A 140 30.86 23.75 -0.34
C SER A 140 30.29 23.59 1.06
N SER A 141 30.48 22.40 1.63
CA SER A 141 30.09 22.06 3.01
C SER A 141 30.76 23.01 4.00
N THR A 142 29.95 23.73 4.79
CA THR A 142 30.37 24.23 6.09
C THR A 142 30.44 23.08 7.08
#